data_AF-A0A3C1S633-F1
#
_entry.id   AF-A0A3C1S633-F1
#
_cell.length_a   1.000
_cell.length_b   1.000
_cell.length_c   1.000
_cell.angle_alpha   90.00
_cell.angle_beta   90.00
_cell.angle_gamma   90.00
#
_symmetry.space_group_name_H-M   'P 1'
#
loop_
_entity.id
_entity.type
_entity.pdbx_description
1 polymer ?
#
loop_
_entity_poly.entity_id
_entity_poly.type
_entity_poly.pdbx_seq_one_letter_code
_entity_poly.pdbx_strand_id
1 'polypeptide(L)'
;YGWVWAKTRENEARFYWEHESGKKCIHINYDKNTRKFIGINTFGIRMRHEFFDRVLTNGETVDHVLEHLADANFDPEFYKLHEPEIVQKFNQENNTNIKLKKKSWKRIFSRV
;
A
#
# COMPACT_ATOMS: atom_id res chain seq x y z
N TYR A 1 6.78 0.52 -7.34
CA TYR A 1 7.90 0.50 -6.36
C TYR A 1 8.16 -0.94 -5.95
N GLY A 2 9.42 -1.37 -5.83
CA GLY A 2 9.76 -2.79 -5.59
C GLY A 2 9.57 -3.69 -6.84
N TRP A 3 9.84 -5.00 -6.69
CA TRP A 3 9.75 -5.97 -7.80
C TRP A 3 8.44 -6.76 -7.74
N VAL A 4 7.54 -6.51 -8.68
CA VAL A 4 6.30 -7.29 -8.88
C VAL A 4 6.49 -8.22 -10.07
N TRP A 5 6.84 -9.48 -9.82
CA TRP A 5 7.07 -10.48 -10.86
C TRP A 5 5.76 -10.93 -11.51
N ALA A 6 5.79 -11.42 -12.76
CA ALA A 6 4.60 -11.95 -13.43
C ALA A 6 4.06 -13.22 -12.74
N LYS A 7 4.96 -14.13 -12.34
CA LYS A 7 4.65 -15.35 -11.59
C LYS A 7 4.89 -15.14 -10.09
N THR A 8 3.98 -15.63 -9.27
CA THR A 8 4.15 -15.67 -7.81
C THR A 8 5.30 -16.62 -7.48
N ARG A 9 6.23 -16.18 -6.62
CA ARG A 9 7.13 -17.13 -5.95
C ARG A 9 6.35 -17.89 -4.87
N GLU A 10 6.82 -19.06 -4.45
CA GLU A 10 6.09 -19.94 -3.52
C GLU A 10 5.67 -19.24 -2.21
N ASN A 11 6.43 -18.22 -1.77
CA ASN A 11 6.17 -17.47 -0.54
C ASN A 11 5.56 -16.09 -0.76
N GLU A 12 5.14 -15.75 -1.97
CA GLU A 12 4.52 -14.44 -2.26
C GLU A 12 3.00 -14.53 -2.20
N ALA A 13 2.39 -13.64 -1.42
CA ALA A 13 0.98 -13.31 -1.50
C ALA A 13 0.78 -12.02 -2.31
N ARG A 14 -0.40 -11.92 -2.93
CA ARG A 14 -0.80 -10.78 -3.73
C ARG A 14 -2.11 -10.24 -3.24
N PHE A 15 -2.18 -8.92 -3.18
CA PHE A 15 -3.42 -8.21 -2.94
C PHE A 15 -3.69 -7.26 -4.10
N TYR A 16 -4.91 -7.32 -4.63
CA TYR A 16 -5.32 -6.49 -5.76
C TYR A 16 -6.60 -5.75 -5.43
N TRP A 17 -6.59 -4.44 -5.63
CA TRP A 17 -7.77 -3.61 -5.52
C TRP A 17 -7.93 -2.80 -6.80
N GLU A 18 -9.16 -2.69 -7.28
CA GLU A 18 -9.53 -1.88 -8.43
C GLU A 18 -10.77 -1.06 -8.06
N HIS A 19 -10.77 0.21 -8.44
CA HIS A 19 -11.91 1.09 -8.28
C HIS A 19 -13.02 0.72 -9.26
N GLU A 20 -14.29 0.88 -8.88
CA GLU A 20 -15.46 0.52 -9.69
C GLU A 20 -15.47 1.13 -11.10
N SER A 21 -14.81 2.27 -11.30
CA SER A 21 -14.68 2.91 -12.62
C SER A 21 -13.66 2.24 -13.56
N GLY A 22 -12.89 1.26 -13.10
CA GLY A 22 -11.83 0.57 -13.86
C GLY A 22 -10.60 1.43 -14.19
N LYS A 23 -10.56 2.69 -13.75
CA LYS A 23 -9.48 3.64 -14.08
C LYS A 23 -8.35 3.69 -13.03
N LYS A 24 -8.52 3.02 -11.91
CA LYS A 24 -7.59 3.06 -10.77
C LYS A 24 -7.45 1.68 -10.17
N CYS A 25 -6.22 1.25 -9.94
CA CYS A 25 -5.96 0.01 -9.24
C CYS A 25 -4.64 0.05 -8.47
N ILE A 26 -4.54 -0.85 -7.50
CA ILE A 26 -3.29 -1.17 -6.80
C ILE A 26 -3.07 -2.68 -6.80
N HIS A 27 -1.82 -3.07 -6.91
CA HIS A 27 -1.40 -4.47 -6.83
C HIS A 27 -0.19 -4.54 -5.91
N ILE A 28 -0.36 -5.13 -4.74
CA ILE A 28 0.66 -5.27 -3.70
C ILE A 28 1.18 -6.70 -3.68
N ASN A 29 2.50 -6.85 -3.61
CA ASN A 29 3.17 -8.11 -3.34
C ASN A 29 3.82 -8.07 -1.95
N TYR A 30 3.67 -9.15 -1.19
CA TYR A 30 4.26 -9.31 0.13
C TYR A 30 4.57 -10.78 0.40
N ASP A 31 5.46 -11.05 1.34
CA ASP A 31 5.76 -12.41 1.78
C ASP A 31 4.61 -12.93 2.65
N LYS A 32 4.04 -14.09 2.31
CA LYS A 32 2.84 -14.63 2.97
C LYS A 32 3.10 -15.09 4.42
N ASN A 33 4.34 -15.44 4.74
CA ASN A 33 4.71 -16.00 6.05
C ASN A 33 5.06 -14.88 7.04
N THR A 34 5.85 -13.91 6.58
CA THR A 34 6.39 -12.81 7.39
C THR A 34 5.61 -11.51 7.24
N ARG A 35 4.72 -11.45 6.24
CA ARG A 35 3.99 -10.24 5.83
C ARG A 35 4.89 -9.09 5.37
N LYS A 36 6.18 -9.35 5.12
CA LYS A 36 7.14 -8.36 4.62
C LYS A 36 6.69 -7.80 3.28
N PHE A 37 6.65 -6.48 3.15
CA PHE A 37 6.33 -5.80 1.91
C PHE A 37 7.43 -6.01 0.86
N ILE A 38 7.04 -6.39 -0.35
CA ILE A 38 7.97 -6.66 -1.47
C ILE A 38 7.85 -5.59 -2.55
N GLY A 39 6.62 -5.14 -2.84
CA GLY A 39 6.41 -4.12 -3.84
C GLY A 39 4.94 -3.78 -4.07
N ILE A 40 4.73 -2.71 -4.83
CA ILE A 40 3.42 -2.23 -5.23
C ILE A 40 3.47 -1.66 -6.65
N ASN A 41 2.45 -1.97 -7.43
CA ASN A 41 2.11 -1.27 -8.66
C ASN A 41 0.82 -0.48 -8.42
N THR A 42 0.80 0.78 -8.86
CA THR A 42 -0.40 1.62 -8.81
C THR A 42 -0.69 2.15 -10.22
N PHE A 43 -1.97 2.17 -10.59
CA PHE A 43 -2.44 2.78 -11.83
C PHE A 43 -3.51 3.82 -11.47
N GLY A 44 -3.41 5.02 -12.06
CA GLY A 44 -4.37 6.10 -11.81
C GLY A 44 -4.36 6.68 -10.38
N ILE A 45 -3.42 6.28 -9.52
CA ILE A 45 -3.22 6.79 -8.16
C ILE A 45 -1.76 7.22 -8.00
N ARG A 46 -1.55 8.47 -7.58
CA ARG A 46 -0.20 8.99 -7.34
C ARG A 46 0.20 8.78 -5.90
N MET A 47 1.34 8.09 -5.73
CA MET A 47 1.90 7.83 -4.42
C MET A 47 3.34 8.35 -4.31
N ARG A 48 3.72 8.79 -3.12
CA ARG A 48 5.06 9.31 -2.77
C ARG A 48 6.09 8.19 -2.86
N HIS A 49 7.15 8.43 -3.63
CA HIS A 49 8.24 7.48 -3.79
C HIS A 49 8.97 7.25 -2.46
N GLU A 50 9.21 8.33 -1.72
CA GLU A 50 9.97 8.34 -0.47
C GLU A 50 9.33 7.45 0.61
N PHE A 51 8.00 7.35 0.62
CA PHE A 51 7.30 6.46 1.54
C PHE A 51 7.65 5.00 1.26
N PHE A 52 7.55 4.57 0.00
CA PHE A 52 7.82 3.18 -0.36
C PHE A 52 9.31 2.85 -0.32
N ASP A 53 10.18 3.82 -0.63
CA ASP A 53 11.63 3.65 -0.49
C ASP A 53 12.02 3.36 0.97
N ARG A 54 11.45 4.12 1.93
CA ARG A 54 11.62 3.86 3.36
C ARG A 54 11.09 2.48 3.76
N VAL A 55 9.86 2.14 3.36
CA VAL A 55 9.24 0.83 3.67
C VAL A 55 10.10 -0.32 3.16
N LEU A 56 10.60 -0.22 1.93
CA LEU A 56 11.44 -1.25 1.31
C LEU A 56 12.81 -1.34 2.00
N THR A 57 13.44 -0.20 2.29
CA THR A 57 14.73 -0.13 2.98
C THR A 57 14.66 -0.71 4.39
N ASN A 58 13.60 -0.37 5.14
CA ASN A 58 13.39 -0.85 6.50
C ASN A 58 12.82 -2.28 6.56
N GLY A 59 12.38 -2.82 5.42
CA GLY A 59 11.76 -4.14 5.35
C GLY A 59 10.44 -4.25 6.10
N GLU A 60 9.62 -3.20 6.07
CA GLU A 60 8.35 -3.15 6.82
C GLU A 60 7.28 -4.08 6.25
N THR A 61 6.21 -4.30 7.00
CA THR A 61 5.13 -5.22 6.62
C THR A 61 4.07 -4.56 5.73
N VAL A 62 3.31 -5.37 5.01
CA VAL A 62 2.14 -4.91 4.25
C VAL A 62 1.09 -4.26 5.17
N ASP A 63 0.97 -4.71 6.42
CA ASP A 63 0.10 -4.08 7.43
C ASP A 63 0.54 -2.65 7.69
N HIS A 64 1.84 -2.42 7.89
CA HIS A 64 2.36 -1.08 8.09
C HIS A 64 2.05 -0.19 6.87
N VAL A 65 2.25 -0.71 5.67
CA VAL A 65 1.93 0.01 4.43
C VAL A 65 0.46 0.40 4.37
N LEU A 66 -0.44 -0.53 4.69
CA LEU A 66 -1.89 -0.31 4.68
C LEU A 66 -2.34 0.65 5.80
N GLU A 67 -1.76 0.54 7.00
CA GLU A 67 -2.00 1.48 8.11
C GLU A 67 -1.61 2.91 7.75
N HIS A 68 -0.51 3.10 7.03
CA HIS A 68 0.05 4.41 6.70
C HIS A 68 -0.17 4.80 5.24
N LEU A 69 -1.13 4.17 4.55
CA LEU A 69 -1.39 4.39 3.13
C LEU A 69 -1.76 5.86 2.84
N ALA A 70 -2.40 6.54 3.79
CA ALA A 70 -2.71 7.97 3.72
C ALA A 70 -1.45 8.87 3.69
N ASP A 71 -0.33 8.42 4.25
CA ASP A 71 0.95 9.13 4.16
C ASP A 71 1.59 8.93 2.77
N ALA A 72 1.37 7.76 2.16
CA ALA A 72 1.82 7.44 0.81
C ALA A 72 1.06 8.26 -0.26
N ASN A 73 -0.20 8.63 -0.02
CA ASN A 73 -1.01 9.36 -1.00
C ASN A 73 -0.46 10.77 -1.28
N PHE A 74 -0.23 11.05 -2.56
CA PHE A 74 0.27 12.32 -3.07
C PHE A 74 -0.81 13.20 -3.71
N ASP A 75 -2.02 12.69 -3.93
CA ASP A 75 -3.06 13.45 -4.60
C ASP A 75 -3.51 14.68 -3.78
N PRO A 76 -3.90 15.78 -4.45
CA PRO A 76 -4.40 16.98 -3.80
C PRO A 76 -5.58 16.63 -2.90
N GLU A 77 -5.71 17.38 -1.81
CA GLU A 77 -6.60 17.10 -0.69
C GLU A 77 -8.10 16.97 -1.07
N PHE A 78 -8.49 17.45 -2.25
CA PHE A 78 -9.85 17.37 -2.79
C PHE A 78 -10.12 16.16 -3.70
N TYR A 79 -9.12 15.31 -3.95
CA TYR A 79 -9.32 14.06 -4.69
C TYR A 79 -9.92 12.99 -3.77
N LYS A 80 -10.81 12.15 -4.33
CA LYS A 80 -11.38 11.03 -3.59
C LYS A 80 -10.26 10.13 -3.08
N LEU A 81 -10.20 9.98 -1.76
CA LEU A 81 -9.32 9.07 -1.06
C LEU A 81 -9.89 7.64 -1.18
N HIS A 82 -9.05 6.71 -1.64
CA HIS A 82 -9.41 5.31 -1.87
C HIS A 82 -8.83 4.38 -0.80
N GLU A 83 -7.99 4.91 0.09
CA GLU A 83 -7.36 4.18 1.18
C GLU A 83 -8.37 3.43 2.05
N PRO A 84 -9.54 4.00 2.42
CA PRO A 84 -10.54 3.27 3.20
C PRO A 84 -11.06 2.03 2.48
N GLU A 85 -11.36 2.14 1.18
CA GLU A 85 -11.86 1.05 0.35
C GLU A 85 -10.80 -0.05 0.18
N ILE A 86 -9.55 0.36 -0.03
CA ILE A 86 -8.39 -0.52 -0.14
C ILE A 86 -8.21 -1.35 1.15
N VAL A 87 -8.19 -0.68 2.31
CA VAL A 87 -7.98 -1.35 3.60
C VAL A 87 -9.17 -2.24 3.96
N GLN A 88 -10.40 -1.79 3.66
CA GLN A 88 -11.59 -2.59 3.89
C GLN A 88 -11.55 -3.90 3.09
N LYS A 89 -11.23 -3.83 1.79
CA LYS A 89 -11.10 -5.01 0.94
C LYS A 89 -10.02 -5.95 1.48
N PHE A 90 -8.85 -5.41 1.84
CA PHE A 90 -7.77 -6.22 2.40
C PHE A 90 -8.20 -6.95 3.66
N ASN A 91 -8.86 -6.25 4.59
CA ASN A 91 -9.36 -6.81 5.84
C ASN A 91 -10.36 -7.95 5.62
N GLN A 92 -11.26 -7.79 4.64
CA GLN A 92 -12.23 -8.83 4.29
C GLN A 92 -11.55 -10.08 3.70
N GLU A 93 -10.60 -9.91 2.78
CA GLU A 93 -9.93 -11.04 2.12
C GLU A 93 -8.95 -11.77 3.03
N ASN A 94 -8.34 -11.06 4.00
CA ASN A 94 -7.27 -11.60 4.83
C ASN A 94 -7.68 -11.82 6.30
N ASN A 95 -8.95 -11.59 6.66
CA ASN A 95 -9.45 -11.64 8.03
C ASN A 95 -8.62 -10.79 9.01
N THR A 96 -8.24 -9.58 8.59
CA THR A 96 -7.47 -8.63 9.40
C THR A 96 -8.35 -7.48 9.90
N ASN A 97 -7.85 -6.70 10.87
CA ASN A 97 -8.52 -5.51 11.41
C ASN A 97 -7.62 -4.28 11.35
N ILE A 98 -7.02 -4.05 10.18
CA ILE A 98 -6.12 -2.92 9.93
C ILE A 98 -6.93 -1.63 9.96
N LYS A 99 -6.42 -0.61 10.66
CA LYS A 99 -7.04 0.71 10.77
C LYS A 99 -6.11 1.76 10.18
N LEU A 100 -6.66 2.59 9.30
CA LEU A 100 -5.93 3.71 8.72
C LEU A 100 -5.53 4.72 9.78
N LYS A 101 -4.25 5.09 9.76
CA LYS A 101 -3.77 6.24 10.51
C LYS A 101 -4.02 7.51 9.72
N LYS A 102 -4.40 8.56 10.43
CA LYS A 102 -4.53 9.90 9.86
C LYS A 102 -3.19 10.32 9.28
N LYS A 103 -3.25 10.99 8.13
CA LYS A 103 -2.10 11.57 7.45
C LYS A 103 -1.32 12.44 8.42
N SER A 104 0.00 12.26 8.47
CA SER A 104 0.87 13.03 9.37
C SER A 104 1.98 13.71 8.59
N TRP A 105 1.88 15.03 8.48
CA TRP A 105 2.93 15.86 7.89
C TRP A 105 4.27 15.71 8.62
N LYS A 106 4.25 15.47 9.94
CA LYS A 106 5.47 15.16 10.69
C LYS A 106 6.14 13.89 10.16
N ARG A 107 5.41 12.80 9.93
CA ARG A 107 5.97 11.55 9.38
C ARG A 107 6.39 11.64 7.91
N ILE A 108 5.80 12.56 7.16
CA ILE A 108 6.10 12.81 5.74
C ILE A 108 7.36 13.66 5.60
N PHE A 109 7.54 14.68 6.44
CA PHE A 109 8.63 15.65 6.33
C PHE A 109 9.76 15.47 7.35
N SER A 110 9.61 14.57 8.33
CA SER A 110 10.72 14.20 9.20
C SER A 110 11.76 13.47 8.36
N ARG A 111 12.83 14.18 8.00
CA ARG A 111 14.07 13.56 7.53
C ARG A 111 14.59 12.72 8.69
N VAL A 112 14.60 11.40 8.52
CA VAL A 112 15.53 10.53 9.25
C VAL A 112 16.81 10.53 8.44
#